data_AF-A0A8J9Y7K6-F1
#
_entry.id   AF-A0A8J9Y7K6-F1
#
_cell.length_a   1.000
_cell.length_b   1.000
_cell.length_c   1.000
_cell.angle_alpha   90.00
_cell.angle_beta   90.00
_cell.angle_gamma   90.00
#
_symmetry.space_group_name_H-M   'P 1'
#
loop_
_entity.id
_entity.type
_entity.pdbx_description
1 polymer ?
#
loop_
_entity_poly.entity_id
_entity_poly.type
_entity_poly.pdbx_seq_one_letter_code
_entity_poly.pdbx_strand_id
1 'polypeptide(L)'
;MAQTHTTQCKVDHYYKLEKKYVEMKRLLIEKTEELKRRDKIIALLENEIDDKDATIRYLKNEIDKYRQVVKPLTRQMLDIQRNGMDMEEERHGKTHGNENTRILPLGEPRLKRTAISAEPLSSLSQDNEMKLVKIPKTHISRELIKGAILDNDFMKNLEMTQIREIVDCMYPVEYAAGSLIIKEGDVGSIVYVMEGLKRAVYHSD
;
A
#
# COMPACT_ATOMS: atom_id res chain seq x y z
N MET A 1 60.37 -16.50 -63.11
CA MET A 1 58.96 -16.75 -62.74
C MET A 1 58.63 -16.46 -61.26
N ALA A 2 59.60 -16.31 -60.35
CA ALA A 2 59.30 -16.07 -58.93
C ALA A 2 58.89 -14.63 -58.57
N GLN A 3 59.38 -13.61 -59.30
CA GLN A 3 59.11 -12.20 -58.99
C GLN A 3 57.67 -11.76 -59.32
N THR A 4 57.04 -12.36 -60.32
CA THR A 4 55.65 -12.05 -60.74
C THR A 4 54.61 -12.59 -59.76
N HIS A 5 54.91 -13.69 -59.07
CA HIS A 5 54.02 -14.29 -58.07
C HIS A 5 53.98 -13.47 -56.76
N THR A 6 55.11 -12.89 -56.38
CA THR A 6 55.24 -12.08 -55.15
C THR A 6 54.57 -10.71 -55.28
N THR A 7 54.59 -10.09 -56.47
CA THR A 7 53.86 -8.85 -56.74
C THR A 7 52.34 -9.08 -56.77
N GLN A 8 51.87 -10.17 -57.37
CA GLN A 8 50.44 -10.52 -57.39
C GLN A 8 49.88 -10.71 -55.97
N CYS A 9 50.60 -11.42 -55.10
CA CYS A 9 50.18 -11.65 -53.71
C CYS A 9 50.11 -10.35 -52.87
N LYS A 10 50.98 -9.37 -53.14
CA LYS A 10 50.94 -8.04 -52.49
C LYS A 10 49.76 -7.19 -52.96
N VAL A 11 49.43 -7.25 -54.26
CA VAL A 11 48.27 -6.55 -54.83
C VAL A 11 46.97 -7.10 -54.24
N ASP A 12 46.84 -8.44 -54.15
CA ASP A 12 45.67 -9.07 -53.55
C ASP A 12 45.51 -8.72 -52.06
N HIS A 13 46.63 -8.59 -51.33
CA HIS A 13 46.62 -8.15 -49.94
C HIS A 13 46.17 -6.69 -49.80
N TYR A 14 46.68 -5.79 -50.65
CA TYR A 14 46.29 -4.38 -50.66
C TYR A 14 44.80 -4.20 -50.97
N TYR A 15 44.29 -4.96 -51.95
CA TYR A 15 42.87 -4.96 -52.31
C TYR A 15 41.97 -5.46 -51.17
N LYS A 16 42.39 -6.50 -50.44
CA LYS A 16 41.68 -6.98 -49.24
C LYS A 16 41.66 -5.94 -48.11
N LEU A 17 42.78 -5.23 -47.93
CA LEU A 17 42.90 -4.19 -46.91
C LEU A 17 42.03 -2.98 -47.25
N GLU A 18 42.01 -2.56 -48.52
CA GLU A 18 41.15 -1.48 -49.02
C GLU A 18 39.66 -1.83 -48.87
N LYS A 19 39.27 -3.06 -49.23
CA LYS A 19 37.89 -3.54 -49.00
C LYS A 19 37.49 -3.51 -47.53
N LYS A 20 38.38 -3.92 -46.62
CA LYS A 20 38.15 -3.82 -45.16
C LYS A 20 38.05 -2.36 -44.70
N TYR A 21 38.88 -1.47 -45.21
CA TYR A 21 38.86 -0.05 -44.87
C TYR A 21 37.54 0.62 -45.29
N VAL A 22 37.07 0.33 -46.51
CA VAL A 22 35.78 0.84 -47.00
C VAL A 22 34.62 0.34 -46.14
N GLU A 23 34.63 -0.95 -45.79
CA GLU A 23 33.58 -1.52 -44.94
C GLU A 23 33.60 -0.95 -43.51
N MET A 24 34.79 -0.78 -42.92
CA MET A 24 34.96 -0.14 -41.62
C MET A 24 34.47 1.31 -41.64
N LYS A 25 34.76 2.06 -42.71
CA LYS A 25 34.31 3.44 -42.89
C LYS A 25 32.78 3.51 -43.02
N ARG A 26 32.16 2.58 -43.75
CA ARG A 26 30.70 2.46 -43.86
C ARG A 26 30.05 2.23 -42.49
N LEU A 27 30.57 1.26 -41.72
CA LEU A 27 30.07 0.95 -40.39
C LEU A 27 30.23 2.14 -39.43
N LEU A 28 31.34 2.88 -39.51
CA LEU A 28 31.58 4.06 -38.70
C LEU A 28 30.54 5.17 -38.98
N ILE A 29 30.21 5.40 -40.25
CA ILE A 29 29.18 6.37 -40.65
C ILE A 29 27.82 5.93 -40.09
N GLU A 30 27.45 4.67 -40.28
CA GLU A 30 26.19 4.12 -39.78
C GLU A 30 26.07 4.26 -38.25
N LYS A 31 27.14 3.94 -37.51
CA LYS A 31 27.18 4.11 -36.06
C LYS A 31 27.12 5.57 -35.62
N THR A 32 27.74 6.47 -36.38
CA THR A 32 27.67 7.91 -36.11
C THR A 32 26.24 8.44 -36.30
N GLU A 33 25.53 7.98 -37.33
CA GLU A 33 24.13 8.34 -37.52
C GLU A 33 23.21 7.75 -36.44
N GLU A 34 23.47 6.51 -36.03
CA GLU A 34 22.73 5.87 -34.94
C GLU A 34 22.87 6.67 -33.62
N LEU A 35 24.10 7.10 -33.30
CA LEU A 35 24.35 7.96 -32.14
C LEU A 35 23.59 9.29 -32.25
N LYS A 36 23.65 9.97 -33.39
CA LYS A 36 22.89 11.23 -33.61
C LYS A 36 21.38 11.04 -33.43
N ARG A 37 20.82 9.91 -33.89
CA ARG A 37 19.40 9.60 -33.69
C ARG A 37 19.08 9.40 -32.22
N ARG A 38 19.94 8.70 -31.47
CA ARG A 38 19.79 8.51 -30.02
C ARG A 38 19.90 9.84 -29.27
N ASP A 39 20.88 10.68 -29.60
CA ASP A 39 21.05 12.01 -28.99
C ASP A 39 19.81 12.88 -29.18
N LYS A 40 19.17 12.83 -30.36
CA LYS A 40 17.91 13.54 -30.61
C LYS A 40 16.77 13.04 -29.72
N ILE A 41 16.68 11.73 -29.50
CA ILE A 41 15.65 11.15 -28.63
C ILE A 41 15.91 11.54 -27.17
N ILE A 42 17.17 11.48 -26.73
CA ILE A 42 17.58 11.89 -25.38
C ILE A 42 17.16 13.35 -25.15
N ALA A 43 17.48 14.26 -26.08
CA ALA A 43 17.09 15.66 -25.96
C ALA A 43 15.57 15.87 -25.87
N LEU A 44 14.76 15.08 -26.58
CA LEU A 44 13.30 15.16 -26.46
C LEU A 44 12.80 14.69 -25.09
N LEU A 45 13.35 13.58 -24.59
CA LEU A 45 13.00 13.05 -23.27
C LEU A 45 13.43 13.99 -22.14
N GLU A 46 14.59 14.63 -22.27
CA GLU A 46 15.07 15.63 -21.32
C GLU A 46 14.11 16.83 -21.23
N ASN A 47 13.67 17.37 -22.38
CA ASN A 47 12.67 18.44 -22.39
C ASN A 47 11.33 18.00 -21.75
N GLU A 48 10.87 16.78 -22.00
CA GLU A 48 9.63 16.27 -21.41
C GLU A 48 9.75 16.12 -19.88
N ILE A 49 10.94 15.74 -19.38
CA ILE A 49 11.22 15.70 -17.94
C ILE A 49 11.19 17.11 -17.35
N ASP A 50 11.81 18.10 -18.01
CA ASP A 50 11.82 19.49 -17.56
C ASP A 50 10.39 20.08 -17.45
N ASP A 51 9.53 19.78 -18.42
CA ASP A 51 8.11 20.18 -18.43
C ASP A 51 7.32 19.52 -17.28
N LYS A 52 7.56 18.22 -17.03
CA LYS A 52 6.96 17.51 -15.90
C LYS A 52 7.44 18.07 -14.56
N ASP A 53 8.73 18.38 -14.43
CA ASP A 53 9.29 18.97 -13.21
C ASP A 53 8.79 20.39 -12.96
N ALA A 54 8.55 21.18 -14.02
CA ALA A 54 7.85 22.46 -13.91
C ALA A 54 6.41 22.28 -13.37
N THR A 55 5.68 21.29 -13.89
CA THR A 55 4.32 20.96 -13.43
C THR A 55 4.30 20.50 -11.98
N ILE A 56 5.24 19.64 -11.58
CA ILE A 56 5.38 19.18 -10.19
C ILE A 56 5.64 20.37 -9.27
N ARG A 57 6.54 21.29 -9.65
CA ARG A 57 6.81 22.52 -8.88
C ARG A 57 5.56 23.37 -8.74
N TYR A 58 4.80 23.55 -9.81
CA TYR A 58 3.54 24.30 -9.78
C TYR A 58 2.53 23.69 -8.79
N LEU A 59 2.26 22.38 -8.90
CA LEU A 59 1.30 21.70 -8.04
C LEU A 59 1.75 21.68 -6.57
N LYS A 60 3.05 21.49 -6.30
CA LYS A 60 3.61 21.59 -4.94
C LYS A 60 3.36 22.97 -4.35
N ASN A 61 3.63 24.03 -5.13
CA ASN A 61 3.35 25.40 -4.70
C ASN A 61 1.85 25.63 -4.44
N GLU A 62 0.97 25.03 -5.23
CA GLU A 62 -0.47 25.10 -5.02
C GLU A 62 -0.90 24.40 -3.73
N ILE A 63 -0.40 23.19 -3.49
CA ILE A 63 -0.61 22.45 -2.24
C ILE A 63 -0.11 23.26 -1.04
N ASP A 64 1.05 23.90 -1.15
CA ASP A 64 1.62 24.71 -0.07
C ASP A 64 0.78 25.97 0.22
N LYS A 65 0.14 26.57 -0.80
CA LYS A 65 -0.84 27.65 -0.60
C LYS A 65 -2.07 27.14 0.16
N TYR A 66 -2.63 26.00 -0.25
CA TYR A 66 -3.76 25.40 0.47
C TYR A 66 -3.40 25.03 1.91
N ARG A 67 -2.20 24.46 2.14
CA ARG A 67 -1.70 24.18 3.50
C ARG A 67 -1.56 25.46 4.33
N GLN A 68 -1.13 26.57 3.74
CA GLN A 68 -1.00 27.84 4.46
C GLN A 68 -2.33 28.44 4.88
N VAL A 69 -3.42 28.24 4.14
CA VAL A 69 -4.77 28.70 4.54
C VAL A 69 -5.49 27.70 5.44
N VAL A 70 -5.22 26.40 5.31
CA VAL A 70 -5.83 25.35 6.15
C VAL A 70 -5.15 25.27 7.52
N LYS A 71 -3.83 25.41 7.62
CA LYS A 71 -3.11 25.38 8.91
C LYS A 71 -3.64 26.37 9.97
N PRO A 72 -3.89 27.66 9.67
CA PRO A 72 -4.47 28.57 10.64
C PRO A 72 -5.93 28.20 10.97
N LEU A 73 -6.71 27.67 10.02
CA LEU A 73 -8.06 27.18 10.29
C LEU A 73 -8.07 25.97 11.24
N THR A 74 -7.15 25.02 11.05
CA THR A 74 -6.98 23.87 11.95
C THR A 74 -6.39 24.31 13.31
N ARG A 75 -5.50 25.31 13.32
CA ARG A 75 -4.93 25.87 14.56
C ARG A 75 -5.96 26.63 15.39
N GLN A 76 -6.85 27.38 14.75
CA GLN A 76 -7.93 28.10 15.43
C GLN A 76 -8.96 27.14 16.04
N MET A 77 -9.19 25.97 15.43
CA MET A 77 -10.00 24.90 16.04
C MET A 77 -9.30 24.22 17.23
N LEU A 78 -7.98 24.07 17.18
CA LEU A 78 -7.17 23.51 18.28
C LEU A 78 -7.02 24.50 19.45
N ASP A 79 -6.88 25.80 19.19
CA ASP A 79 -6.74 26.82 20.24
C ASP A 79 -8.05 27.02 21.04
N ILE A 80 -9.23 26.79 20.45
CA ILE A 80 -10.51 26.76 21.19
C ILE A 80 -10.57 25.58 22.18
N GLN A 81 -9.95 24.44 21.85
CA GLN A 81 -9.86 23.29 22.74
C GLN A 81 -8.74 23.40 23.79
N ARG A 82 -7.80 24.35 23.63
CA ARG A 82 -6.58 24.45 24.45
C ARG A 82 -6.68 25.36 25.68
N ASN A 83 -7.82 26.04 25.90
CA ASN A 83 -8.04 26.85 27.12
C ASN A 83 -8.33 26.02 28.39
N GLY A 84 -8.20 24.70 28.33
CA GLY A 84 -8.16 23.84 29.51
C GLY A 84 -7.01 22.84 29.38
N MET A 85 -6.04 22.92 30.28
CA MET A 85 -4.92 22.00 30.52
C MET A 85 -3.59 22.39 29.88
N ASP A 86 -2.80 23.04 30.73
CA ASP A 86 -1.37 23.30 30.63
C ASP A 86 -0.52 22.02 30.58
N MET A 87 0.59 22.14 29.84
CA MET A 87 1.93 21.56 30.10
C MET A 87 2.08 20.03 30.08
N GLU A 88 2.63 19.50 28.99
CA GLU A 88 3.99 18.93 28.93
C GLU A 88 4.28 18.39 27.50
N GLU A 89 5.28 18.99 26.86
CA GLU A 89 5.77 18.65 25.52
C GLU A 89 7.06 17.81 25.65
N GLU A 90 7.03 16.52 25.29
CA GLU A 90 8.24 15.83 24.80
C GLU A 90 7.92 14.76 23.73
N ARG A 91 8.32 15.10 22.51
CA ARG A 91 9.15 14.33 21.55
C ARG A 91 8.77 12.88 21.15
N HIS A 92 8.77 12.72 19.81
CA HIS A 92 9.04 11.53 18.97
C HIS A 92 7.86 10.80 18.32
N GLY A 93 7.99 10.61 16.99
CA GLY A 93 7.36 9.50 16.26
C GLY A 93 6.48 9.89 15.09
N LYS A 94 7.05 10.40 13.99
CA LYS A 94 6.38 10.35 12.67
C LYS A 94 6.31 8.89 12.24
N THR A 95 5.16 8.23 12.40
CA THR A 95 4.90 6.96 11.72
C THR A 95 4.46 7.26 10.30
N HIS A 96 5.30 6.84 9.35
CA HIS A 96 4.99 6.79 7.93
C HIS A 96 3.79 5.84 7.71
N GLY A 97 2.61 6.40 7.46
CA GLY A 97 1.53 5.67 6.81
C GLY A 97 1.91 5.45 5.35
N ASN A 98 2.26 4.22 4.99
CA ASN A 98 2.49 3.81 3.60
C ASN A 98 1.17 3.91 2.83
N GLU A 99 0.93 5.03 2.15
CA GLU A 99 -0.17 5.14 1.20
C GLU A 99 0.20 4.45 -0.11
N ASN A 100 -0.60 3.45 -0.44
CA ASN A 100 -0.48 2.54 -1.57
C ASN A 100 -0.35 3.28 -2.90
N THR A 101 0.87 3.52 -3.37
CA THR A 101 1.15 3.95 -4.74
C THR A 101 1.34 2.72 -5.62
N ARG A 102 0.29 1.91 -5.80
CA ARG A 102 0.26 0.93 -6.90
C ARG A 102 -0.12 1.69 -8.17
N ILE A 103 0.86 1.94 -9.03
CA ILE A 103 0.64 2.44 -10.40
C ILE A 103 0.03 1.27 -11.17
N LEU A 104 -1.29 1.29 -11.40
CA LEU A 104 -1.97 0.32 -12.26
C LEU A 104 -1.85 0.77 -13.74
N PRO A 105 -1.68 -0.17 -14.69
CA PRO A 105 -1.63 0.12 -16.12
C PRO A 105 -2.88 0.87 -16.60
N LEU A 106 -2.68 1.78 -17.56
CA LEU A 106 -3.72 2.59 -18.18
C LEU A 106 -4.67 1.68 -18.99
N GLY A 107 -5.84 1.33 -18.45
CA GLY A 107 -6.84 0.53 -19.16
C GLY A 107 -7.89 -0.18 -18.31
N GLU A 108 -7.68 -0.36 -17.01
CA GLU A 108 -8.68 -0.99 -16.14
C GLU A 108 -9.66 0.04 -15.54
N PRO A 109 -10.98 -0.25 -15.52
CA PRO A 109 -11.94 0.60 -14.84
C PRO A 109 -11.53 0.71 -13.36
N ARG A 110 -11.28 1.93 -12.90
CA ARG A 110 -10.93 2.21 -11.50
C ARG A 110 -12.02 1.62 -10.61
N LEU A 111 -11.67 0.59 -9.83
CA LEU A 111 -12.53 0.02 -8.81
C LEU A 111 -12.90 1.15 -7.83
N LYS A 112 -14.19 1.52 -7.81
CA LYS A 112 -14.70 2.49 -6.83
C LYS A 112 -14.51 1.89 -5.45
N ARG A 113 -13.70 2.56 -4.61
CA ARG A 113 -13.52 2.19 -3.22
C ARG A 113 -14.56 2.90 -2.38
N THR A 114 -15.48 2.16 -1.78
CA THR A 114 -16.43 2.69 -0.81
C THR A 114 -15.71 2.83 0.54
N ALA A 115 -15.83 3.99 1.18
CA ALA A 115 -15.32 4.17 2.54
C ALA A 115 -16.24 3.46 3.54
N ILE A 116 -15.65 2.90 4.59
CA ILE A 116 -16.38 2.26 5.70
C ILE A 116 -16.11 3.10 6.94
N SER A 117 -17.16 3.43 7.71
CA SER A 117 -17.07 4.19 8.95
C SER A 117 -17.86 3.46 10.05
N ALA A 118 -17.31 3.45 11.25
CA ALA A 118 -17.96 2.92 12.44
C ALA A 118 -18.71 4.03 13.19
N GLU A 119 -19.61 3.63 14.09
CA GLU A 119 -20.32 4.56 14.95
C GLU A 119 -19.35 5.31 15.91
N PRO A 120 -19.61 6.60 16.22
CA PRO A 120 -18.77 7.35 17.14
C PRO A 120 -18.87 6.81 18.57
N LEU A 121 -17.72 6.59 19.22
CA LEU A 121 -17.63 6.17 20.62
C LEU A 121 -18.37 7.13 21.59
N SER A 122 -18.50 8.41 21.23
CA SER A 122 -19.25 9.41 22.01
C SER A 122 -20.74 9.11 22.13
N SER A 123 -21.30 8.32 21.20
CA SER A 123 -22.69 7.88 21.26
C SER A 123 -22.91 6.83 22.37
N LEU A 124 -21.82 6.21 22.85
CA LEU A 124 -21.84 5.18 23.89
C LEU A 124 -21.72 5.76 25.31
N SER A 125 -21.34 7.03 25.45
CA SER A 125 -21.10 7.67 26.75
C SER A 125 -22.28 8.53 27.27
N GLN A 126 -23.32 8.74 26.46
CA GLN A 126 -24.50 9.53 26.89
C GLN A 126 -25.55 8.71 27.64
N ASP A 127 -25.65 7.40 27.38
CA ASP A 127 -26.64 6.52 27.99
C ASP A 127 -25.96 5.38 28.76
N ASN A 128 -25.89 5.54 30.09
CA ASN A 128 -25.37 4.60 31.09
C ASN A 128 -23.85 4.36 31.11
N GLU A 129 -23.29 4.30 32.34
CA GLU A 129 -22.06 3.56 32.60
C GLU A 129 -22.12 2.22 31.86
N MET A 130 -21.28 2.04 30.84
CA MET A 130 -21.12 0.77 30.13
C MET A 130 -20.57 -0.28 31.10
N LYS A 131 -21.44 -0.85 31.91
CA LYS A 131 -21.13 -2.00 32.75
C LYS A 131 -21.14 -3.22 31.87
N LEU A 132 -19.95 -3.54 31.38
CA LEU A 132 -19.64 -4.82 30.78
C LEU A 132 -20.25 -5.96 31.62
N VAL A 133 -21.24 -6.65 31.05
CA VAL A 133 -21.95 -7.74 31.73
C VAL A 133 -21.02 -8.93 31.79
N LYS A 134 -20.56 -9.28 32.99
CA LYS A 134 -19.67 -10.42 33.21
C LYS A 134 -20.47 -11.70 33.36
N ILE A 135 -20.16 -12.68 32.52
CA ILE A 135 -20.85 -13.98 32.49
C ILE A 135 -19.89 -15.05 32.99
N PRO A 136 -20.24 -15.78 34.06
CA PRO A 136 -19.39 -16.83 34.62
C PRO A 136 -19.22 -17.97 33.62
N LYS A 137 -17.98 -18.46 33.49
CA LYS A 137 -17.56 -19.51 32.55
C LYS A 137 -16.64 -20.50 33.23
N THR A 138 -16.57 -21.72 32.71
CA THR A 138 -15.59 -22.71 33.17
C THR A 138 -14.17 -22.30 32.80
N HIS A 139 -13.18 -22.79 33.54
CA HIS A 139 -11.76 -22.54 33.23
C HIS A 139 -11.39 -23.00 31.81
N ILE A 140 -11.96 -24.12 31.36
CA ILE A 140 -11.72 -24.69 30.03
C ILE A 140 -12.22 -23.74 28.95
N SER A 141 -13.49 -23.30 29.03
CA SER A 141 -14.07 -22.38 28.05
C SER A 141 -13.33 -21.03 28.03
N ARG A 142 -12.87 -20.54 29.18
CA ARG A 142 -12.06 -19.30 29.26
C ARG A 142 -10.75 -19.41 28.49
N GLU A 143 -9.99 -20.49 28.67
CA GLU A 143 -8.73 -20.68 27.97
C GLU A 143 -8.94 -20.95 26.46
N LEU A 144 -10.02 -21.64 26.07
CA LEU A 144 -10.38 -21.82 24.66
C LEU A 144 -10.66 -20.48 23.96
N ILE A 145 -11.49 -19.63 24.57
CA ILE A 145 -11.81 -18.31 24.02
C ILE A 145 -10.56 -17.44 23.94
N LYS A 146 -9.75 -17.43 24.99
CA LYS A 146 -8.49 -16.68 25.04
C LYS A 146 -7.52 -17.13 23.94
N GLY A 147 -7.37 -18.43 23.73
CA GLY A 147 -6.57 -18.98 22.63
C GLY A 147 -7.08 -18.48 21.27
N ALA A 148 -8.39 -18.58 21.03
CA ALA A 148 -9.01 -18.11 19.79
C ALA A 148 -8.81 -16.61 19.52
N ILE A 149 -8.80 -15.77 20.56
CA ILE A 149 -8.53 -14.33 20.44
C ILE A 149 -7.07 -14.07 20.07
N LEU A 150 -6.13 -14.78 20.69
CA LEU A 150 -4.68 -14.63 20.45
C LEU A 150 -4.26 -15.20 19.09
N ASP A 151 -4.94 -16.23 18.61
CA ASP A 151 -4.71 -16.81 17.29
C ASP A 151 -5.26 -15.93 16.16
N ASN A 152 -6.17 -14.99 16.47
CA ASN A 152 -6.77 -14.09 15.48
C ASN A 152 -5.85 -12.91 15.14
N ASP A 153 -5.59 -12.71 13.85
CA ASP A 153 -4.70 -11.64 13.37
C ASP A 153 -5.15 -10.21 13.73
N PHE A 154 -6.45 -9.96 13.84
CA PHE A 154 -6.99 -8.65 14.19
C PHE A 154 -6.96 -8.35 15.68
N MET A 155 -6.91 -9.39 16.53
CA MET A 155 -7.08 -9.27 17.99
C MET A 155 -5.84 -9.67 18.81
N LYS A 156 -4.82 -10.29 18.20
CA LYS A 156 -3.60 -10.77 18.89
C LYS A 156 -2.76 -9.71 19.60
N ASN A 157 -2.90 -8.44 19.24
CA ASN A 157 -2.13 -7.33 19.81
C ASN A 157 -2.86 -6.61 20.97
N LEU A 158 -4.00 -7.13 21.43
CA LEU A 158 -4.71 -6.57 22.58
C LEU A 158 -3.97 -6.86 23.88
N GLU A 159 -4.10 -5.95 24.85
CA GLU A 159 -3.53 -6.19 26.18
C GLU A 159 -4.24 -7.33 26.90
N MET A 160 -3.51 -8.05 27.76
CA MET A 160 -4.07 -9.19 28.50
C MET A 160 -5.23 -8.81 29.42
N THR A 161 -5.32 -7.54 29.82
CA THR A 161 -6.46 -6.95 30.56
C THR A 161 -7.70 -6.86 29.68
N GLN A 162 -7.59 -6.30 28.47
CA GLN A 162 -8.67 -6.19 27.49
C GLN A 162 -9.16 -7.57 27.04
N ILE A 163 -8.24 -8.51 26.78
CA ILE A 163 -8.60 -9.90 26.43
C ILE A 163 -9.43 -10.53 27.57
N ARG A 164 -9.05 -10.31 28.83
CA ARG A 164 -9.81 -10.82 29.98
C ARG A 164 -11.21 -10.22 30.05
N GLU A 165 -11.36 -8.93 29.77
CA GLU A 165 -12.67 -8.25 29.73
C GLU A 165 -13.56 -8.81 28.61
N ILE A 166 -13.00 -9.01 27.41
CA ILE A 166 -13.72 -9.62 26.29
C ILE A 166 -14.18 -11.04 26.67
N VAL A 167 -13.29 -11.87 27.19
CA VAL A 167 -13.61 -13.23 27.65
C VAL A 167 -14.71 -13.22 28.72
N ASP A 168 -14.68 -12.26 29.65
CA ASP A 168 -15.70 -12.13 30.69
C ASP A 168 -17.07 -11.78 30.11
N CYS A 169 -17.13 -10.99 29.03
CA CYS A 169 -18.39 -10.51 28.42
C CYS A 169 -19.01 -11.45 27.39
N MET A 170 -18.24 -12.37 26.81
CA MET A 170 -18.80 -13.35 25.86
C MET A 170 -19.88 -14.21 26.52
N TYR A 171 -20.81 -14.74 25.75
CA TYR A 171 -21.88 -15.59 26.26
C TYR A 171 -22.07 -16.84 25.39
N PRO A 172 -22.46 -17.98 25.99
CA PRO A 172 -22.71 -19.20 25.22
C PRO A 172 -23.98 -19.04 24.39
N VAL A 173 -23.93 -19.55 23.16
CA VAL A 173 -25.09 -19.66 22.27
C VAL A 173 -25.06 -21.05 21.64
N GLU A 174 -26.18 -21.77 21.73
CA GLU A 174 -26.33 -23.10 21.16
C GLU A 174 -27.16 -23.04 19.87
N TYR A 175 -26.69 -23.75 18.84
CA TYR A 175 -27.38 -23.87 17.56
C TYR A 175 -27.64 -25.34 17.25
N ALA A 176 -28.84 -25.63 16.75
CA ALA A 176 -29.17 -26.96 16.25
C ALA A 176 -28.38 -27.30 14.98
N ALA A 177 -28.21 -28.59 14.68
CA ALA A 177 -27.55 -29.01 13.44
C ALA A 177 -28.30 -28.47 12.20
N GLY A 178 -27.56 -27.91 11.25
CA GLY A 178 -28.14 -27.29 10.05
C GLY A 178 -28.65 -25.86 10.25
N SER A 179 -28.45 -25.24 11.42
CA SER A 179 -28.83 -23.85 11.64
C SER A 179 -27.93 -22.88 10.86
N LEU A 180 -28.55 -21.86 10.25
CA LEU A 180 -27.86 -20.73 9.65
C LEU A 180 -27.50 -19.72 10.76
N ILE A 181 -26.20 -19.50 10.99
CA ILE A 181 -25.70 -18.57 12.02
C ILE A 181 -25.53 -17.16 11.44
N ILE A 182 -24.91 -17.08 10.24
CA ILE A 182 -24.65 -15.83 9.52
C ILE A 182 -25.02 -16.05 8.06
N LYS A 183 -25.72 -15.08 7.47
CA LYS A 183 -26.07 -15.06 6.05
C LYS A 183 -25.20 -14.04 5.30
N GLU A 184 -24.75 -14.39 4.10
CA GLU A 184 -24.03 -13.45 3.24
C GLU A 184 -24.93 -12.26 2.85
N GLY A 185 -24.40 -11.05 2.95
CA GLY A 185 -25.11 -9.80 2.69
C GLY A 185 -25.73 -9.14 3.92
N ASP A 186 -25.79 -9.84 5.06
CA ASP A 186 -26.29 -9.26 6.32
C ASP A 186 -25.23 -8.37 7.00
N VAL A 187 -25.71 -7.38 7.75
CA VAL A 187 -24.85 -6.48 8.53
C VAL A 187 -24.27 -7.24 9.73
N GLY A 188 -22.94 -7.30 9.82
CA GLY A 188 -22.25 -7.95 10.93
C GLY A 188 -22.11 -7.02 12.15
N SER A 189 -22.57 -7.49 13.32
CA SER A 189 -22.43 -6.77 14.60
C SER A 189 -21.95 -7.66 15.76
N ILE A 190 -21.79 -8.97 15.55
CA ILE A 190 -21.47 -9.96 16.59
C ILE A 190 -20.29 -10.82 16.15
N VAL A 191 -19.42 -11.18 17.09
CA VAL A 191 -18.28 -12.09 16.89
C VAL A 191 -18.57 -13.42 17.60
N TYR A 192 -18.28 -14.53 16.92
CA TYR A 192 -18.49 -15.88 17.44
C TYR A 192 -17.16 -16.62 17.62
N VAL A 193 -17.10 -17.45 18.66
CA VAL A 193 -16.02 -18.42 18.89
C VAL A 193 -16.65 -19.80 18.96
N MET A 194 -16.10 -20.74 18.19
CA MET A 194 -16.62 -22.11 18.12
C MET A 194 -15.97 -22.97 19.21
N GLU A 195 -16.79 -23.47 20.12
CA GLU A 195 -16.38 -24.46 21.13
C GLU A 195 -16.74 -25.87 20.62
N GLY A 196 -15.81 -26.50 19.88
CA GLY A 196 -15.96 -27.88 19.40
C GLY A 196 -15.31 -28.18 18.04
N LEU A 197 -15.19 -29.47 17.72
CA LEU A 197 -14.55 -30.00 16.50
C LEU A 197 -15.42 -29.90 15.21
N LYS A 198 -16.58 -29.24 15.26
CA LYS A 198 -17.49 -29.14 14.10
C LYS A 198 -17.09 -27.95 13.22
N ARG A 199 -16.97 -28.21 11.91
CA ARG A 199 -16.65 -27.17 10.92
C ARG A 199 -17.91 -26.41 10.54
N ALA A 200 -17.83 -25.08 10.53
CA ALA A 200 -18.81 -24.26 9.83
C ALA A 200 -18.70 -24.55 8.32
N VAL A 201 -19.83 -24.79 7.66
CA VAL A 201 -19.88 -25.06 6.22
C VAL A 201 -20.54 -23.88 5.54
N TYR A 202 -19.79 -23.21 4.65
CA TYR A 202 -20.33 -22.16 3.80
C TYR A 202 -21.22 -22.79 2.73
N HIS A 203 -22.44 -22.29 2.60
CA HIS A 203 -23.34 -22.60 1.51
C HIS A 203 -23.53 -21.30 0.73
N SER A 204 -23.03 -21.27 -0.50
CA SER A 204 -23.33 -20.22 -1.47
C SER A 204 -24.60 -20.64 -2.21
N ASP A 205 -25.63 -19.80 -2.16
CA ASP A 205 -26.81 -19.95 -3.03
C ASP A 205 -26.44 -19.64 -4.50
#